data_AF-A0A535ZLK7-F1
#
_entry.id   AF-A0A535ZLK7-F1
#
_cell.length_a   1.000
_cell.length_b   1.000
_cell.length_c   1.000
_cell.angle_alpha   90.00
_cell.angle_beta   90.00
_cell.angle_gamma   90.00
#
_symmetry.space_group_name_H-M   'P 1'
#
loop_
_entity.id
_entity.type
_entity.pdbx_description
1 polymer ?
#
loop_
_entity_poly.entity_id
_entity_poly.type
_entity_poly.pdbx_seq_one_letter_code
_entity_poly.pdbx_strand_id
1 'polypeptide(L)'
;PGRFSLNAKGGRCEACQGEGLVKIEMNFLPDVYVPCEVCQGKRYNREALEIRYKGKNIADVLDMPVEEAMGFFAKVPSVFKKLKALYDVGLGYIRLG
;
A
#
# COMPACT_ATOMS: atom_id res chain seq x y z
N PRO A 1 3.69 -15.66 9.79
CA PRO A 1 2.84 -14.47 10.10
C PRO A 1 3.60 -13.19 9.73
N GLY A 2 3.07 -12.34 8.84
CA GLY A 2 3.74 -11.08 8.43
C GLY A 2 4.00 -10.90 6.93
N ARG A 3 3.54 -11.80 6.06
CA ARG A 3 3.80 -11.72 4.60
C ARG A 3 3.29 -10.44 3.94
N PHE A 4 2.22 -9.83 4.45
CA PHE A 4 1.68 -8.56 3.94
C PHE A 4 2.18 -7.33 4.71
N SER A 5 3.12 -7.50 5.64
CA SER A 5 3.74 -6.38 6.35
C SER A 5 4.83 -5.74 5.49
N LEU A 6 4.80 -4.42 5.40
CA LEU A 6 5.85 -3.62 4.74
C LEU A 6 7.11 -3.51 5.61
N ASN A 7 6.95 -3.66 6.93
CA ASN A 7 8.01 -3.46 7.92
C ASN A 7 8.73 -4.76 8.30
N ALA A 8 8.29 -5.91 7.78
CA ALA A 8 8.88 -7.21 8.05
C ALA A 8 9.34 -7.88 6.76
N LYS A 9 10.46 -8.61 6.84
CA LYS A 9 10.94 -9.45 5.75
C LYS A 9 9.91 -10.55 5.43
N GLY A 10 9.87 -10.95 4.16
CA GLY A 10 9.14 -12.16 3.71
C GLY A 10 8.10 -11.92 2.60
N GLY A 11 7.53 -10.71 2.50
CA GLY A 11 6.65 -10.38 1.36
C GLY A 11 6.74 -8.95 0.85
N ARG A 12 7.41 -8.04 1.58
CA ARG A 12 7.81 -6.74 1.04
C ARG A 12 8.82 -6.90 -0.10
N CYS A 13 8.97 -5.86 -0.90
CA CYS A 13 10.08 -5.75 -1.84
C CYS A 13 11.37 -5.52 -1.06
N GLU A 14 12.34 -6.43 -1.16
CA GLU A 14 13.62 -6.28 -0.45
C GLU A 14 14.52 -5.19 -1.06
N ALA A 15 14.33 -4.85 -2.35
CA ALA A 15 15.12 -3.80 -3.02
C ALA A 15 14.88 -2.39 -2.45
N CYS A 16 13.62 -2.06 -2.15
CA CYS A 16 13.24 -0.78 -1.50
C CYS A 16 12.77 -0.96 -0.06
N GLN A 17 12.98 -2.16 0.51
CA GLN A 17 12.57 -2.52 1.88
C GLN A 17 11.10 -2.22 2.23
N GLY A 18 10.20 -2.22 1.24
CA GLY A 18 8.78 -1.92 1.42
C GLY A 18 8.40 -0.44 1.31
N GLU A 19 9.34 0.46 1.01
CA GLU A 19 9.02 1.89 0.78
C GLU A 19 8.34 2.12 -0.57
N GLY A 20 8.71 1.36 -1.60
CA GLY A 20 8.25 1.56 -2.98
C GLY A 20 9.00 2.66 -3.73
N LEU A 21 9.77 3.47 -3.01
CA LEU A 21 10.66 4.50 -3.52
C LEU A 21 12.11 4.16 -3.18
N VAL A 22 13.05 4.71 -3.93
CA VAL A 22 14.48 4.70 -3.62
C VAL A 22 14.96 6.14 -3.62
N LYS A 23 15.68 6.52 -2.57
CA LYS A 23 16.29 7.83 -2.44
C LYS A 23 17.61 7.86 -3.22
N ILE A 24 17.75 8.82 -4.12
CA ILE A 24 19.00 9.07 -4.84
C ILE A 24 19.63 10.32 -4.24
N GLU A 25 20.81 10.14 -3.65
CA GLU A 25 21.59 11.25 -3.10
C GLU A 25 22.25 12.05 -4.22
N MET A 26 22.07 13.37 -4.19
CA MET A 26 22.64 14.27 -5.17
C MET A 26 23.58 15.26 -4.49
N ASN A 27 24.79 15.42 -5.03
CA ASN A 27 25.84 16.22 -4.39
C ASN A 27 25.52 17.72 -4.27
N PHE A 28 24.63 18.23 -5.12
CA PHE A 28 24.37 19.68 -5.26
C PHE A 28 22.88 20.06 -5.27
N LEU A 29 22.00 19.07 -5.36
CA LEU A 29 20.56 19.26 -5.43
C LEU A 29 19.88 18.51 -4.28
N PRO A 30 18.65 18.89 -3.91
CA PRO A 30 17.87 18.10 -2.97
C PRO A 30 17.74 16.66 -3.46
N ASP A 31 17.83 15.72 -2.53
CA ASP A 31 17.67 14.30 -2.83
C ASP A 31 16.31 14.04 -3.49
N VAL A 32 16.31 13.17 -4.48
CA VAL A 32 15.10 12.80 -5.22
C VAL A 32 14.68 11.39 -4.88
N TYR A 33 13.36 11.17 -4.86
CA TYR A 33 12.77 9.85 -4.67
C TYR A 33 12.27 9.34 -6.01
N VAL A 34 12.80 8.20 -6.43
CA VAL A 34 12.36 7.54 -7.66
C VAL A 34 11.55 6.28 -7.32
N PRO A 35 10.55 5.91 -8.13
CA PRO A 35 9.91 4.61 -8.00
C PRO A 35 10.92 3.48 -8.06
N CYS A 36 10.81 2.52 -7.13
CA CYS A 36 11.66 1.35 -7.13
C CYS A 36 11.46 0.56 -8.43
N GLU A 37 12.53 0.32 -9.18
CA GLU A 37 12.49 -0.36 -10.48
C GLU A 37 11.99 -1.81 -10.38
N VAL A 38 12.22 -2.48 -9.24
CA VAL A 38 11.88 -3.89 -9.03
C VAL A 38 10.38 -4.09 -8.78
N CYS A 39 9.79 -3.30 -7.88
CA CYS A 39 8.37 -3.42 -7.54
C CYS A 39 7.48 -2.39 -8.25
N GLN A 40 8.07 -1.42 -8.96
CA GLN A 40 7.38 -0.34 -9.65
C GLN A 40 6.42 0.42 -8.72
N GLY A 41 6.88 0.70 -7.50
CA GLY A 41 6.08 1.38 -6.47
C GLY A 41 5.06 0.49 -5.74
N LYS A 42 4.89 -0.79 -6.10
CA LYS A 42 3.92 -1.70 -5.46
C LYS A 42 4.32 -2.19 -4.07
N ARG A 43 5.57 -1.93 -3.63
CA ARG A 43 6.10 -2.21 -2.28
C ARG A 43 6.21 -3.68 -1.86
N TYR A 44 5.63 -4.62 -2.62
CA TYR A 44 5.62 -6.05 -2.34
C TYR A 44 6.36 -6.85 -3.40
N ASN A 45 6.77 -8.07 -3.05
CA ASN A 45 7.32 -9.03 -4.00
C ASN A 45 6.22 -9.68 -4.84
N ARG A 46 6.62 -10.38 -5.91
CA ARG A 46 5.67 -11.02 -6.84
C ARG A 46 4.77 -12.05 -6.15
N GLU A 47 5.33 -12.88 -5.27
CA GLU A 47 4.59 -13.92 -4.53
C GLU A 47 3.47 -13.34 -3.66
N ALA A 48 3.71 -12.20 -3.01
CA ALA A 48 2.68 -11.52 -2.22
C ALA A 48 1.59 -10.89 -3.09
N LEU A 49 1.95 -10.39 -4.28
CA LEU A 49 1.02 -9.81 -5.24
C LEU A 49 0.16 -10.85 -5.99
N GLU A 50 0.57 -12.12 -5.99
CA GLU A 50 -0.23 -13.21 -6.55
C GLU A 50 -1.43 -13.57 -5.66
N ILE A 51 -1.37 -13.27 -4.36
CA ILE A 51 -2.47 -13.54 -3.43
C ILE A 51 -3.56 -12.48 -3.58
N ARG A 52 -4.80 -12.93 -3.82
CA ARG A 52 -5.95 -12.06 -4.06
C ARG A 52 -7.05 -12.26 -3.03
N TYR A 53 -7.66 -11.16 -2.64
CA TYR A 53 -8.90 -11.11 -1.87
C TYR A 53 -9.95 -10.40 -2.71
N LYS A 54 -11.09 -11.07 -2.97
CA LYS A 54 -12.16 -10.55 -3.86
C LYS A 54 -11.62 -10.04 -5.21
N GLY A 55 -10.66 -10.77 -5.79
CA GLY A 55 -10.05 -10.44 -7.08
C GLY A 55 -8.91 -9.40 -7.06
N LYS A 56 -8.68 -8.73 -5.92
CA LYS A 56 -7.66 -7.68 -5.76
C LYS A 56 -6.50 -8.15 -4.89
N ASN A 57 -5.27 -7.81 -5.27
CA ASN A 57 -4.08 -8.09 -4.44
C ASN A 57 -3.89 -7.00 -3.36
N ILE A 58 -2.89 -7.14 -2.51
CA ILE A 58 -2.64 -6.19 -1.41
C ILE A 58 -2.29 -4.77 -1.89
N ALA A 59 -1.54 -4.63 -2.99
CA ALA A 59 -1.22 -3.32 -3.55
C ALA A 59 -2.47 -2.65 -4.14
N ASP A 60 -3.32 -3.43 -4.81
CA ASP A 60 -4.60 -2.92 -5.34
C ASP A 60 -5.53 -2.43 -4.21
N VAL A 61 -5.46 -3.06 -3.03
CA VAL A 61 -6.23 -2.64 -1.85
C VAL A 61 -5.67 -1.37 -1.24
N LEU A 62 -4.35 -1.23 -1.16
CA LEU A 62 -3.71 -0.02 -0.62
C LEU A 62 -3.91 1.20 -1.53
N ASP A 63 -4.04 1.00 -2.84
CA ASP A 63 -4.27 2.08 -3.82
C ASP A 63 -5.73 2.58 -3.86
N MET A 64 -6.66 1.92 -3.15
CA MET A 64 -8.06 2.36 -3.09
C MET A 64 -8.22 3.67 -2.30
N PRO A 65 -9.06 4.61 -2.76
CA PRO A 65 -9.55 5.67 -1.89
C PRO A 65 -10.40 5.07 -0.75
N VAL A 66 -10.43 5.75 0.39
CA VAL A 66 -11.21 5.36 1.58
C VAL A 66 -12.67 5.07 1.23
N GLU A 67 -13.28 5.85 0.34
CA GLU A 67 -14.66 5.65 -0.12
C GLU A 67 -14.86 4.29 -0.83
N GLU A 68 -13.98 3.94 -1.79
CA GLU A 68 -14.03 2.64 -2.46
C GLU A 68 -13.75 1.50 -1.47
N ALA A 69 -12.74 1.68 -0.62
CA ALA A 69 -12.36 0.69 0.38
C ALA A 69 -13.48 0.42 1.39
N MET A 70 -14.25 1.44 1.76
CA MET A 70 -15.40 1.32 2.65
C MET A 70 -16.45 0.38 2.05
N GLY A 71 -16.76 0.54 0.75
CA GLY A 71 -17.62 -0.39 0.02
C GLY A 71 -17.02 -1.80 -0.08
N PHE A 72 -15.73 -1.90 -0.40
CA PHE A 72 -15.02 -3.17 -0.55
C PHE A 72 -15.00 -3.99 0.76
N PHE A 73 -14.87 -3.32 1.92
CA PHE A 73 -14.84 -3.93 3.24
C PHE A 73 -16.17 -3.86 4.01
N ALA A 74 -17.30 -3.57 3.35
CA ALA A 74 -18.61 -3.46 4.01
C ALA A 74 -19.01 -4.68 4.86
N LYS A 75 -18.57 -5.89 4.46
CA LYS A 75 -18.82 -7.15 5.19
C LYS A 75 -17.76 -7.48 6.27
N VAL A 76 -16.84 -6.56 6.56
CA VAL A 76 -15.78 -6.72 7.57
C VAL A 76 -15.92 -5.59 8.60
N PRO A 77 -16.73 -5.78 9.66
CA PRO A 77 -17.14 -4.69 10.55
C PRO A 77 -15.99 -3.94 11.23
N SER A 78 -14.90 -4.63 11.56
CA SER A 78 -13.74 -4.02 12.23
C SER A 78 -12.96 -3.03 11.35
N VAL A 79 -12.91 -3.29 10.04
CA VAL A 79 -12.26 -2.41 9.06
C VAL A 79 -13.23 -1.31 8.63
N PHE A 80 -14.48 -1.68 8.30
CA PHE A 80 -15.52 -0.74 7.88
C PHE A 80 -15.70 0.41 8.87
N LYS A 81 -15.76 0.14 10.18
CA LYS A 81 -15.92 1.19 11.20
C LYS A 81 -14.80 2.23 11.17
N LYS A 82 -13.55 1.81 10.91
CA LYS A 82 -12.40 2.72 10.83
C LYS A 82 -12.43 3.55 9.56
N LEU A 83 -12.76 2.93 8.43
CA LEU A 83 -12.89 3.63 7.14
C LEU A 83 -14.05 4.63 7.16
N LYS A 84 -15.18 4.24 7.76
CA LYS A 84 -16.33 5.13 7.92
C LYS A 84 -15.97 6.38 8.72
N ALA A 85 -15.18 6.26 9.78
CA ALA A 85 -14.74 7.43 10.56
C ALA A 85 -13.92 8.42 9.71
N LEU A 86 -13.03 7.92 8.85
CA LEU A 86 -12.27 8.75 7.91
C LEU A 86 -13.19 9.40 6.85
N TYR A 87 -14.15 8.64 6.34
CA TYR A 87 -15.12 9.14 5.37
C TYR A 87 -16.03 10.24 5.97
N ASP A 88 -16.51 10.04 7.20
CA ASP A 88 -17.43 10.96 7.90
C ASP A 88 -16.79 12.34 8.15
N VAL A 89 -15.45 12.42 8.26
CA VAL A 89 -14.71 13.69 8.36
C VAL A 89 -14.29 14.29 7.01
N GLY A 90 -14.75 13.71 5.90
CA GLY A 90 -14.51 14.21 4.54
C GLY A 90 -13.23 13.70 3.87
N LEU A 91 -12.55 12.69 4.43
CA LEU A 91 -11.30 12.14 3.88
C LEU A 91 -11.51 10.96 2.91
N GLY A 92 -12.68 10.87 2.28
CA GLY A 92 -13.04 9.75 1.39
C GLY A 92 -12.10 9.55 0.20
N TYR A 93 -11.46 10.62 -0.27
CA TYR A 93 -10.57 10.62 -1.43
C TYR A 93 -9.13 10.15 -1.12
N ILE A 94 -8.74 10.05 0.15
CA ILE A 94 -7.40 9.62 0.55
C ILE A 94 -7.23 8.13 0.27
N ARG A 95 -6.07 7.74 -0.26
CA ARG A 95 -5.70 6.33 -0.47
C ARG A 95 -5.26 5.65 0.82
N LEU A 96 -5.46 4.34 0.92
CA LEU A 96 -5.17 3.58 2.14
C LEU A 96 -3.68 3.42 2.45
N GLY A 97 -2.79 3.45 1.46
CA GLY A 97 -1.36 3.22 1.65
C GLY A 97 -0.45 3.93 0.69
#